data_AF-A0A960QCD9-F1
#
_entry.id   AF-A0A960QCD9-F1
#
_cell.length_a   1.000
_cell.length_b   1.000
_cell.length_c   1.000
_cell.angle_alpha   90.00
_cell.angle_beta   90.00
_cell.angle_gamma   90.00
#
_symmetry.space_group_name_H-M   'P 1'
#
loop_
_entity.id
_entity.type
_entity.pdbx_description
1 polymer ?
#
loop_
_entity_poly.entity_id
_entity_poly.type
_entity_poly.pdbx_seq_one_letter_code
_entity_poly.pdbx_strand_id
1 'polypeptide(L)'
;MYIPSFAVFWATYRRTILGLLIVVLIILIGIFAGWDASLVAALAALVGIFTQAFAGFLGLLALIPWLGPLLAKALSIPLVWLVNGAGYFFSAFLAGRGHGSSVVQSRVLTVVLIIGIVVGFIIGKLVG
;
A
#
# COMPACT_ATOMS: atom_id res chain seq x y z
N MET A 1 13.49 -3.92 -23.05
CA MET A 1 12.37 -4.68 -22.47
C MET A 1 12.88 -6.08 -22.16
N TYR A 2 13.32 -6.33 -20.93
CA TYR A 2 13.81 -7.67 -20.54
C TYR A 2 12.58 -8.53 -20.28
N ILE A 3 12.24 -9.44 -21.19
CA ILE A 3 11.19 -10.42 -20.96
C ILE A 3 11.80 -11.45 -20.01
N PRO A 4 11.39 -11.50 -18.73
CA PRO A 4 11.93 -12.50 -17.83
C PRO A 4 11.63 -13.87 -18.42
N SER A 5 12.66 -14.71 -18.55
CA SER A 5 12.46 -16.09 -18.96
C SER A 5 11.53 -16.79 -17.96
N PHE A 6 10.79 -17.78 -18.43
CA PHE A 6 9.88 -18.57 -17.58
C PHE A 6 10.57 -19.08 -16.30
N ALA A 7 11.87 -19.40 -16.39
CA ALA A 7 12.68 -19.81 -15.25
C ALA A 7 12.81 -18.74 -14.15
N VAL A 8 12.98 -17.47 -14.52
CA VAL A 8 13.06 -16.34 -13.57
C VAL A 8 11.71 -16.10 -12.91
N PHE A 9 10.64 -16.12 -13.69
CA PHE A 9 9.27 -16.01 -13.17
C PHE A 9 8.99 -17.11 -12.13
N TRP A 10 9.26 -18.37 -12.47
CA TRP A 10 9.05 -19.49 -11.55
C TRP A 10 9.91 -19.38 -10.29
N ALA A 11 11.18 -19.02 -10.42
CA ALA A 11 12.07 -18.83 -9.28
C ALA A 11 11.54 -17.75 -8.32
N THR A 12 10.99 -16.65 -8.85
CA THR A 12 10.47 -15.53 -8.05
C THR A 12 9.11 -15.84 -7.41
N TYR A 13 8.16 -16.42 -8.16
CA TYR A 13 6.77 -16.54 -7.70
C TYR A 13 6.40 -17.88 -7.09
N ARG A 14 7.28 -18.89 -7.08
CA ARG A 14 6.97 -20.24 -6.53
C ARG A 14 6.38 -20.22 -5.11
N ARG A 15 6.92 -19.39 -4.21
CA ARG A 15 6.46 -19.31 -2.81
C ARG A 15 5.06 -18.72 -2.73
N THR A 16 4.79 -17.69 -3.52
CA THR A 16 3.47 -17.08 -3.66
C THR A 16 2.46 -18.07 -4.22
N ILE A 17 2.80 -18.79 -5.29
CA ILE A 17 1.90 -19.76 -5.93
C ILE A 17 1.54 -20.88 -4.95
N LEU A 18 2.53 -21.41 -4.22
CA LEU A 18 2.28 -22.41 -3.17
C LEU A 18 1.41 -21.84 -2.04
N GLY A 19 1.69 -20.63 -1.58
CA GLY A 19 0.87 -19.96 -0.56
C GLY A 19 -0.59 -19.78 -1.00
N LEU A 20 -0.81 -19.34 -2.24
CA LEU A 20 -2.15 -19.20 -2.83
C LEU A 20 -2.86 -20.54 -2.93
N LEU A 21 -2.16 -21.61 -3.32
CA LEU A 21 -2.73 -22.94 -3.41
C LEU A 21 -3.20 -23.46 -2.04
N ILE A 22 -2.42 -23.22 -0.98
CA ILE A 22 -2.82 -23.55 0.40
C ILE A 22 -4.04 -22.73 0.83
N VAL A 23 -4.07 -21.43 0.50
CA VAL A 23 -5.24 -20.57 0.80
C VAL A 23 -6.50 -21.10 0.11
N VAL A 24 -6.41 -21.44 -1.18
CA VAL A 24 -7.54 -22.03 -1.93
C VAL A 24 -7.99 -23.34 -1.28
N LEU A 25 -7.06 -24.19 -0.86
CA LEU A 25 -7.38 -25.46 -0.19
C LEU A 25 -8.11 -25.24 1.14
N ILE A 26 -7.68 -24.28 1.96
CA ILE A 26 -8.36 -23.92 3.21
C ILE A 26 -9.79 -23.44 2.93
N ILE A 27 -9.98 -22.62 1.90
CA ILE A 27 -11.29 -22.11 1.52
C ILE A 27 -12.19 -23.26 1.05
N LEU A 28 -11.69 -24.14 0.17
CA LEU A 28 -12.47 -25.28 -0.32
C LEU A 28 -12.85 -26.22 0.82
N ILE A 29 -11.90 -26.60 1.68
CA ILE A 29 -12.17 -27.45 2.83
C ILE A 29 -13.19 -26.78 3.75
N GLY A 30 -13.03 -25.49 4.03
CA GLY A 30 -13.97 -24.71 4.86
C GLY A 30 -15.38 -24.72 4.31
N ILE A 31 -15.56 -24.54 2.99
CA ILE A 31 -16.86 -24.59 2.32
C ILE A 31 -17.45 -26.01 2.39
N PHE A 32 -16.69 -27.05 2.04
CA PHE A 32 -17.17 -28.43 2.04
C PHE A 32 -17.47 -28.97 3.44
N ALA A 33 -16.71 -28.54 4.45
CA ALA A 33 -16.88 -28.93 5.85
C ALA A 33 -17.90 -28.04 6.60
N GLY A 34 -18.46 -27.01 5.96
CA GLY A 34 -19.44 -26.11 6.57
C GLY A 34 -18.88 -25.26 7.72
N TRP A 35 -17.59 -24.89 7.65
CA TRP A 35 -16.97 -24.05 8.67
C TRP A 35 -17.50 -22.62 8.64
N ASP A 36 -17.44 -21.93 9.78
CA ASP A 36 -17.77 -20.52 9.87
C ASP A 36 -16.87 -19.69 8.95
N ALA A 37 -17.47 -18.77 8.19
CA ALA A 37 -16.76 -17.94 7.22
C ALA A 37 -15.64 -17.11 7.87
N SER A 38 -15.83 -16.68 9.12
CA SER A 38 -14.85 -15.91 9.89
C SER A 38 -13.62 -16.76 10.21
N LEU A 39 -13.81 -18.05 10.55
CA LEU A 39 -12.72 -18.98 10.82
C LEU A 39 -11.92 -19.27 9.54
N VAL A 40 -12.63 -19.55 8.44
CA VAL A 40 -11.99 -19.80 7.13
C VAL A 40 -11.21 -18.58 6.67
N ALA A 41 -11.79 -17.38 6.82
CA ALA A 41 -11.13 -16.12 6.49
C ALA A 41 -9.89 -15.87 7.36
N ALA A 42 -9.97 -16.14 8.68
CA ALA A 42 -8.84 -15.98 9.59
C ALA A 42 -7.68 -16.92 9.23
N LEU A 43 -7.96 -18.20 8.97
CA LEU A 43 -6.94 -19.17 8.57
C LEU A 43 -6.31 -18.82 7.21
N ALA A 44 -7.13 -18.45 6.23
CA ALA A 44 -6.67 -17.99 4.92
C ALA A 44 -5.80 -16.73 5.02
N ALA A 45 -6.22 -15.75 5.83
CA ALA A 45 -5.47 -14.53 6.07
C ALA A 45 -4.13 -14.81 6.74
N LEU A 46 -4.11 -15.68 7.75
CA LEU A 46 -2.91 -16.07 8.47
C LEU A 46 -1.89 -16.70 7.52
N VAL A 47 -2.29 -17.69 6.73
CA VAL A 47 -1.43 -18.30 5.71
C VAL A 47 -0.98 -17.28 4.68
N GLY A 48 -1.88 -16.43 4.20
CA GLY A 48 -1.56 -15.43 3.18
C GLY A 48 -0.56 -14.37 3.65
N ILE A 49 -0.57 -14.01 4.94
CA ILE A 49 0.42 -13.12 5.55
C ILE A 49 1.79 -13.81 5.65
N PHE A 50 1.86 -15.01 6.22
CA PHE A 50 3.13 -15.72 6.43
C PHE A 50 3.82 -16.12 5.13
N THR A 51 3.05 -16.46 4.10
CA THR A 51 3.59 -16.86 2.79
C THR A 51 3.80 -15.67 1.84
N GLN A 52 3.44 -14.45 2.26
CA GLN A 52 3.37 -13.26 1.40
C GLN A 52 2.49 -13.48 0.14
N ALA A 53 1.51 -14.38 0.21
CA ALA A 53 0.66 -14.74 -0.93
C ALA A 53 -0.14 -13.54 -1.45
N PHE A 54 -0.61 -12.65 -0.57
CA PHE A 54 -1.35 -11.45 -0.99
C PHE A 54 -0.49 -10.47 -1.80
N ALA A 55 0.73 -10.19 -1.32
CA ALA A 55 1.65 -9.30 -2.01
C ALA A 55 2.08 -9.87 -3.35
N GLY A 56 2.39 -11.17 -3.39
CA GLY A 56 2.73 -11.83 -4.63
C GLY A 56 1.54 -11.95 -5.59
N PHE A 57 0.31 -12.13 -5.09
CA PHE A 57 -0.91 -12.10 -5.91
C PHE A 57 -1.11 -10.74 -6.57
N LEU A 58 -0.98 -9.65 -5.81
CA LEU A 58 -0.99 -8.29 -6.37
C LEU A 58 0.13 -8.10 -7.41
N GLY A 59 1.31 -8.64 -7.15
CA GLY A 59 2.42 -8.65 -8.11
C GLY A 59 2.09 -9.42 -9.39
N LEU A 60 1.42 -10.57 -9.29
CA LEU A 60 0.96 -11.35 -10.44
C LEU A 60 -0.12 -10.59 -11.23
N LEU A 61 -1.08 -9.96 -10.55
CA LEU A 61 -2.09 -9.13 -11.20
C LEU A 61 -1.46 -7.92 -11.89
N ALA A 62 -0.41 -7.32 -11.32
CA ALA A 62 0.28 -6.18 -11.91
C ALA A 62 1.05 -6.52 -13.19
N LEU A 63 1.33 -7.80 -13.46
CA LEU A 63 1.90 -8.24 -14.76
C LEU A 63 0.91 -8.04 -15.91
N ILE A 64 -0.39 -7.95 -15.61
CA ILE A 64 -1.41 -7.66 -16.61
C ILE A 64 -1.39 -6.13 -16.86
N PRO A 65 -1.09 -5.67 -18.09
CA PRO A 65 -0.71 -4.27 -18.36
C PRO A 65 -1.71 -3.21 -17.89
N TRP A 66 -3.01 -3.52 -17.94
CA TRP A 66 -4.07 -2.60 -17.52
C TRP A 66 -4.42 -2.73 -16.04
N LEU A 67 -4.15 -3.87 -15.39
CA LEU A 67 -4.44 -4.07 -13.96
C LEU A 67 -3.46 -3.35 -13.06
N GLY A 68 -2.17 -3.29 -13.42
CA GLY A 68 -1.17 -2.56 -12.64
C GLY A 68 -1.59 -1.11 -12.33
N PRO A 69 -1.92 -0.28 -13.34
CA PRO A 69 -2.41 1.08 -13.13
C PRO A 69 -3.72 1.16 -12.34
N LEU A 70 -4.64 0.21 -12.51
CA LEU A 70 -5.91 0.19 -11.78
C LEU A 70 -5.70 -0.12 -10.30
N LEU A 71 -4.89 -1.14 -9.99
CA LEU A 71 -4.54 -1.50 -8.61
C LEU A 71 -3.81 -0.35 -7.93
N ALA A 72 -2.89 0.32 -8.64
CA ALA A 72 -2.20 1.49 -8.11
C ALA A 72 -3.21 2.60 -7.74
N LYS A 73 -4.18 2.92 -8.60
CA LYS A 73 -5.22 3.90 -8.29
C LYS A 73 -6.11 3.48 -7.12
N ALA A 74 -6.59 2.24 -7.13
CA ALA A 74 -7.49 1.73 -6.10
C ALA A 74 -6.84 1.67 -4.72
N LEU A 75 -5.57 1.28 -4.64
CA LEU A 75 -4.82 1.18 -3.38
C LEU A 75 -4.25 2.52 -2.92
N SER A 76 -3.90 3.42 -3.84
CA SER A 76 -3.31 4.72 -3.48
C SER A 76 -4.31 5.62 -2.74
N ILE A 77 -5.60 5.57 -3.09
CA ILE A 77 -6.60 6.44 -2.45
C ILE A 77 -6.72 6.13 -0.95
N PRO A 78 -7.05 4.90 -0.50
CA PRO A 78 -7.11 4.58 0.92
C PRO A 78 -5.80 4.84 1.66
N LEU A 79 -4.66 4.55 1.04
CA LEU A 79 -3.35 4.74 1.67
C LEU A 79 -3.07 6.23 1.96
N VAL A 80 -3.40 7.12 1.02
CA VAL A 80 -3.30 8.58 1.22
C VAL A 80 -4.17 9.04 2.38
N TRP A 81 -5.43 8.58 2.44
CA TRP A 81 -6.33 8.92 3.56
C TRP A 81 -5.84 8.36 4.90
N LEU A 82 -5.29 7.16 4.95
CA LEU A 82 -4.73 6.57 6.18
C LEU A 82 -3.52 7.36 6.68
N VAL A 83 -2.56 7.68 5.81
CA VAL A 83 -1.38 8.47 6.18
C VAL A 83 -1.78 9.88 6.61
N ASN A 84 -2.74 10.49 5.91
CA ASN A 84 -3.26 11.81 6.22
C ASN A 84 -3.99 11.82 7.58
N GLY A 85 -4.86 10.85 7.82
CA GLY A 85 -5.54 10.65 9.10
C GLY A 85 -4.57 10.40 10.25
N ALA A 86 -3.53 9.58 10.05
CA ALA A 86 -2.47 9.38 11.04
C ALA A 86 -1.73 10.69 11.33
N GLY A 87 -1.38 11.47 10.29
CA GLY A 87 -0.75 12.78 10.45
C GLY A 87 -1.60 13.76 11.26
N TYR A 88 -2.92 13.79 11.05
CA TYR A 88 -3.85 14.58 11.85
C TYR A 88 -3.96 14.07 13.28
N PHE A 89 -4.03 12.75 13.47
CA PHE A 89 -4.06 12.13 14.79
C PHE A 89 -2.82 12.48 15.61
N PHE A 90 -1.63 12.31 15.05
CA PHE A 90 -0.38 12.67 15.71
C PHE A 90 -0.28 14.19 15.95
N SER A 91 -0.74 15.02 15.01
CA SER A 91 -0.82 16.49 15.19
C SER A 91 -1.70 16.86 16.40
N ALA A 92 -2.88 16.25 16.51
CA ALA A 92 -3.81 16.50 17.61
C ALA A 92 -3.26 15.96 18.94
N PHE A 93 -2.62 14.79 18.92
CA PHE A 93 -1.99 14.18 20.09
C PHE A 93 -0.86 15.05 20.66
N LEU A 94 0.01 15.59 19.79
CA LEU A 94 1.08 16.50 20.19
C LEU A 94 0.55 17.86 20.67
N ALA A 95 -0.50 18.39 20.02
CA ALA A 95 -1.16 19.62 20.47
C ALA A 95 -1.74 19.47 21.89
N GLY A 96 -2.38 18.33 22.19
CA GLY A 96 -2.90 18.02 23.52
C GLY A 96 -1.83 17.84 24.61
N ARG A 97 -0.57 17.58 24.23
CA ARG A 97 0.59 17.46 25.14
C ARG A 97 1.34 18.79 25.35
N GLY A 98 0.76 19.92 24.96
CA GLY A 98 1.40 21.25 25.07
C GLY A 98 2.48 21.52 24.02
N HIS A 99 2.70 20.59 23.07
CA HIS A 99 3.65 20.75 21.97
C HIS A 99 2.99 21.35 20.71
N GLY A 100 1.87 22.08 20.88
CA GLY A 100 1.14 22.71 19.78
C GLY A 100 2.01 23.64 18.93
N SER A 101 3.01 24.29 19.55
CA SER A 101 3.99 25.13 18.86
C SER A 101 4.84 24.34 17.84
N SER A 102 5.24 23.10 18.15
CA SER A 102 6.03 22.24 17.24
C SER A 102 5.23 21.76 16.01
N VAL A 103 3.92 21.53 16.21
CA VAL A 103 3.00 21.14 15.13
C VAL A 103 2.71 22.33 14.21
N VAL A 104 2.55 23.53 14.78
CA VAL A 104 2.39 24.76 13.98
C VAL A 104 3.70 25.10 13.27
N GLN A 105 4.85 24.96 13.91
CA GLN A 105 6.15 25.28 13.33
C GLN A 105 6.49 24.38 12.13
N SER A 106 6.17 23.08 12.20
CA SER A 106 6.35 22.17 11.06
C SER A 106 5.41 22.49 9.88
N ARG A 107 4.15 22.87 10.15
CA ARG A 107 3.21 23.34 9.10
C ARG A 107 3.64 24.66 8.48
N VAL A 108 4.08 25.63 9.29
CA VAL A 108 4.60 26.92 8.83
C VAL A 108 5.84 26.73 7.97
N LEU A 109 6.79 25.87 8.36
CA LEU A 109 7.99 25.58 7.58
C LEU A 109 7.65 24.99 6.20
N THR A 110 6.68 24.07 6.15
CA THR A 110 6.24 23.46 4.90
C THR A 110 5.53 24.47 3.99
N VAL A 111 4.69 25.35 4.55
CA VAL A 111 4.01 26.42 3.81
C VAL A 111 5.02 27.44 3.26
N VAL A 112 6.00 27.87 4.06
CA VAL A 112 7.05 28.79 3.64
C VAL A 112 7.89 28.18 2.51
N LEU A 113 8.24 26.89 2.61
CA LEU A 113 8.97 26.19 1.56
C LEU A 113 8.16 26.12 0.25
N ILE A 114 6.88 25.74 0.33
CA ILE A 114 6.00 25.67 -0.86
C ILE A 114 5.85 27.05 -1.51
N ILE A 115 5.62 28.10 -0.71
CA ILE A 115 5.53 29.48 -1.22
C ILE A 115 6.87 29.87 -1.89
N GLY A 116 8.00 29.59 -1.25
CA GLY A 116 9.33 29.88 -1.79
C GLY A 116 9.60 29.18 -3.13
N ILE A 117 9.24 27.90 -3.26
CA ILE A 117 9.38 27.13 -4.50
C ILE A 117 8.48 27.71 -5.60
N VAL A 118 7.22 28.02 -5.29
CA VAL A 118 6.27 28.59 -6.26
C VAL A 118 6.73 29.97 -6.74
N VAL A 119 7.14 30.84 -5.83
CA VAL A 119 7.64 32.18 -6.15
C VAL A 119 8.93 32.10 -6.96
N GLY A 120 9.87 31.25 -6.57
CA GLY A 120 11.12 31.03 -7.31
C GLY A 120 10.88 30.50 -8.73
N PHE A 121 9.93 29.59 -8.90
CA PHE A 121 9.52 29.10 -10.23
C PHE A 121 8.93 30.21 -11.11
N ILE A 122 8.03 31.03 -10.57
CA ILE A 122 7.42 32.15 -11.30
C ILE A 122 8.49 33.16 -11.73
N ILE A 123 9.38 33.56 -10.82
CA ILE A 123 10.47 34.50 -11.11
C ILE A 123 11.42 33.91 -12.16
N GLY A 124 11.83 32.65 -12.01
CA GLY A 124 12.71 31.98 -12.96
C GLY A 124 12.13 31.94 -14.38
N LYS A 125 10.79 31.81 -14.50
CA LYS A 125 10.08 31.82 -15.79
C LYS A 125 9.82 33.21 -16.37
N LEU A 126 9.98 34.27 -15.58
CA LEU A 126 9.84 35.66 -16.05
C LEU A 126 11.18 36.27 -16.44
N VAL A 127 12.27 35.77 -15.86
CA VAL A 127 13.64 36.26 -16.11
C VAL A 127 14.36 35.44 -17.20
N GLY A 128 13.98 34.18 -17.41
CA GLY A 128 14.45 33.33 -18.52
C GLY A 128 13.38 33.13 -19.58
#